data_AF-A0A936SAH4-F1
#
_entry.id   AF-A0A936SAH4-F1
#
_cell.length_a   1.000
_cell.length_b   1.000
_cell.length_c   1.000
_cell.angle_alpha   90.00
_cell.angle_beta   90.00
_cell.angle_gamma   90.00
#
_symmetry.space_group_name_H-M   'P 1'
#
loop_
_entity.id
_entity.type
_entity.pdbx_description
1 polymer ?
#
loop_
_entity_poly.entity_id
_entity_poly.type
_entity_poly.pdbx_seq_one_letter_code
_entity_poly.pdbx_strand_id
1 'polypeptide(L)'
;MKDVRFNKTLLWLNSLIPIAILLWDAWNQRLGANPIEYFLRTTGIMTLVFVLVTMLITPLRKWFGWNQLVKYRRTVGLFAFFYGSIHLSTYVVFDRSLDVGGIVNDVIQRPFIAFGMTAFMLMVPLAVTSTNSMIKRLGGKRWQLLHRRST
;
A
#
# COMPACT_ATOMS: atom_id res chain seq x y z
N MET A 1 27.34 11.03 3.34
CA MET A 1 26.01 10.95 2.69
C MET A 1 25.84 9.54 2.13
N LYS A 2 25.25 8.59 2.88
CA LYS A 2 25.02 7.22 2.39
C LYS A 2 23.80 7.21 1.46
N ASP A 3 23.96 6.57 0.31
CA ASP A 3 23.12 6.70 -0.87
C ASP A 3 21.62 6.48 -0.66
N VAL A 4 20.81 7.45 -1.08
CA VAL A 4 19.34 7.34 -1.11
C VAL A 4 18.87 6.20 -2.03
N ARG A 5 19.73 5.73 -2.96
CA ARG A 5 19.48 4.52 -3.76
C ARG A 5 19.49 3.25 -2.90
N PHE A 6 20.43 3.13 -1.97
CA PHE A 6 20.54 1.95 -1.10
C PHE A 6 19.26 1.74 -0.28
N ASN A 7 18.68 2.82 0.25
CA ASN A 7 17.45 2.72 1.05
C ASN A 7 16.19 2.46 0.21
N LYS A 8 16.17 2.80 -1.08
CA LYS A 8 15.09 2.40 -1.99
C LYS A 8 15.17 0.92 -2.33
N THR A 9 16.37 0.40 -2.59
CA THR A 9 16.59 -1.03 -2.82
C THR A 9 16.23 -1.84 -1.58
N LEU A 10 16.55 -1.34 -0.39
CA LEU A 10 16.16 -1.97 0.88
C LEU A 10 14.64 -2.04 1.05
N LEU A 11 13.91 -0.99 0.66
CA LEU A 11 12.44 -0.97 0.71
C LEU A 11 11.82 -1.92 -0.32
N TRP A 12 12.40 -2.03 -1.52
CA TRP A 12 11.99 -3.02 -2.52
C TRP A 12 12.21 -4.45 -2.03
N LEU A 13 13.38 -4.72 -1.43
CA LEU A 13 13.69 -6.01 -0.82
C LEU A 13 12.77 -6.30 0.37
N ASN A 14 12.55 -5.33 1.26
CA ASN A 14 11.72 -5.52 2.46
C ASN A 14 10.25 -5.79 2.10
N SER A 15 9.77 -5.24 1.00
CA SER A 15 8.41 -5.49 0.53
C SER A 15 8.25 -6.74 -0.31
N LEU A 16 9.35 -7.38 -0.73
CA LEU A 16 9.34 -8.75 -1.24
C LEU A 16 9.31 -9.77 -0.10
N ILE A 17 9.67 -9.38 1.14
CA ILE A 17 9.67 -10.30 2.29
C ILE A 17 8.29 -10.91 2.57
N PRO A 18 7.17 -10.16 2.62
CA PRO A 18 5.87 -10.78 2.88
C PRO A 18 5.42 -11.71 1.75
N ILE A 19 5.79 -11.41 0.49
CA ILE A 19 5.57 -12.32 -0.64
C ILE A 19 6.45 -13.57 -0.51
N ALA A 20 7.71 -13.43 -0.13
CA ALA A 20 8.61 -14.55 0.09
C ALA A 20 8.16 -15.43 1.27
N ILE A 21 7.63 -14.84 2.34
CA ILE A 21 7.02 -15.55 3.47
C ILE A 21 5.74 -16.25 3.01
N LEU A 22 4.89 -15.60 2.22
CA LEU A 22 3.69 -16.23 1.65
C LEU A 22 4.02 -17.41 0.73
N LEU A 23 5.05 -17.28 -0.10
CA LEU A 23 5.56 -18.36 -0.95
C LEU A 23 6.18 -19.49 -0.13
N TRP A 24 6.89 -19.15 0.95
CA TRP A 24 7.46 -20.13 1.88
C TRP A 24 6.38 -20.88 2.65
N ASP A 25 5.35 -20.20 3.14
CA ASP A 25 4.21 -20.83 3.83
C ASP A 25 3.34 -21.65 2.87
N ALA A 26 3.23 -21.22 1.61
CA ALA A 26 2.63 -22.01 0.54
C ALA A 26 3.42 -23.28 0.22
N TRP A 27 4.75 -23.18 0.15
CA TRP A 27 5.64 -24.32 -0.07
C TRP A 27 5.62 -25.33 1.09
N ASN A 28 5.52 -24.84 2.33
CA ASN A 28 5.48 -25.69 3.52
C ASN A 28 4.09 -26.27 3.84
N GLN A 29 3.11 -26.11 2.95
CA GLN A 29 1.71 -26.54 3.16
C GLN A 29 1.10 -26.05 4.49
N ARG A 30 1.54 -24.89 4.98
CA ARG A 30 1.03 -24.26 6.21
C ARG A 30 -0.15 -23.32 5.95
N LEU A 31 -0.67 -23.30 4.72
CA LEU A 31 -1.80 -22.48 4.28
C LEU A 31 -3.14 -22.83 4.97
N GLY A 32 -3.19 -23.91 5.76
CA GLY A 32 -4.41 -24.38 6.41
C GLY A 32 -5.41 -24.96 5.39
N ALA A 33 -6.65 -25.17 5.84
CA ALA A 33 -7.69 -25.85 5.05
C ALA A 33 -8.20 -25.03 3.84
N ASN A 34 -8.04 -23.70 3.85
CA ASN A 34 -8.44 -22.84 2.74
C ASN A 34 -7.34 -21.82 2.39
N PRO A 35 -6.50 -22.12 1.40
CA PRO A 35 -5.39 -21.26 0.96
C PRO A 35 -5.81 -19.84 0.57
N ILE A 36 -7.01 -19.69 -0.01
CA ILE A 36 -7.51 -18.41 -0.49
C ILE A 36 -7.83 -17.50 0.68
N GLU A 37 -8.50 -18.01 1.72
CA GLU A 37 -8.82 -17.24 2.92
C GLU A 37 -7.54 -16.78 3.64
N TYR A 38 -6.55 -17.65 3.75
CA TYR A 38 -5.26 -17.30 4.36
C TYR A 38 -4.55 -16.16 3.60
N PHE A 39 -4.54 -16.24 2.27
CA PHE A 39 -3.94 -15.21 1.42
C PHE A 39 -4.69 -13.88 1.54
N LEU A 40 -6.02 -13.92 1.52
CA LEU A 40 -6.89 -12.75 1.66
C LEU A 40 -6.70 -12.06 3.01
N ARG A 41 -6.64 -12.84 4.11
CA ARG A 41 -6.38 -12.33 5.45
C ARG A 41 -5.00 -11.70 5.57
N THR A 42 -3.97 -12.40 5.08
CA THR A 42 -2.58 -11.94 5.21
C THR A 42 -2.35 -10.65 4.41
N THR A 43 -2.78 -10.60 3.15
CA THR A 43 -2.66 -9.41 2.31
C THR A 43 -3.48 -8.23 2.85
N GLY A 44 -4.64 -8.50 3.45
CA GLY A 44 -5.44 -7.50 4.15
C GLY A 44 -4.72 -6.89 5.35
N ILE A 45 -4.14 -7.73 6.23
CA ILE A 45 -3.35 -7.28 7.39
C ILE A 45 -2.14 -6.46 6.94
N MET A 46 -1.39 -6.91 5.92
CA MET A 46 -0.23 -6.18 5.41
C MET A 46 -0.64 -4.80 4.88
N THR A 47 -1.75 -4.72 4.14
CA THR A 47 -2.30 -3.44 3.65
C THR A 47 -2.58 -2.49 4.80
N LEU A 48 -3.28 -2.96 5.85
CA LEU A 48 -3.59 -2.14 7.04
C LEU A 48 -2.32 -1.68 7.77
N VAL A 49 -1.35 -2.57 7.97
CA VAL A 49 -0.07 -2.23 8.60
C VAL A 49 0.64 -1.14 7.81
N PHE A 50 0.76 -1.27 6.49
CA PHE A 50 1.41 -0.24 5.68
C PHE A 50 0.66 1.10 5.68
N VAL A 51 -0.68 1.10 5.70
CA VAL A 51 -1.49 2.33 5.87
C VAL A 51 -1.16 2.99 7.21
N LEU A 52 -1.22 2.23 8.30
CA LEU A 52 -0.95 2.74 9.65
C LEU A 52 0.46 3.29 9.79
N VAL A 53 1.47 2.57 9.28
CA VAL A 53 2.86 3.03 9.25
C VAL A 53 2.98 4.33 8.44
N THR A 54 2.30 4.43 7.30
CA THR A 54 2.31 5.65 6.47
C THR A 54 1.74 6.85 7.23
N MET A 55 0.67 6.64 8.00
CA MET A 55 0.05 7.69 8.82
C MET A 55 0.96 8.07 10.00
N LEU A 56 1.59 7.10 10.67
CA LEU A 56 2.48 7.28 11.81
C LEU A 56 3.75 8.09 11.51
N ILE A 57 4.22 8.11 10.25
CA ILE A 57 5.39 8.93 9.87
C ILE A 57 5.17 10.42 10.18
N THR A 58 3.93 10.93 10.07
CA THR A 58 3.62 12.34 10.31
C THR A 58 3.70 12.72 11.81
N PRO A 59 3.03 12.02 12.75
CA PRO A 59 3.19 12.29 14.18
C PRO A 59 4.61 12.00 14.68
N LEU A 60 5.27 10.92 14.21
CA LEU A 60 6.65 10.62 14.59
C LEU A 60 7.62 11.76 14.23
N ARG A 61 7.44 12.37 13.05
CA ARG A 61 8.19 13.57 12.67
C ARG A 61 7.93 14.74 13.62
N LYS A 62 6.66 15.00 13.96
CA LYS A 62 6.27 16.13 14.80
C LYS A 62 6.76 15.99 16.24
N TRP A 63 6.72 14.79 16.80
CA TRP A 63 7.09 14.55 18.20
C TRP A 63 8.59 14.32 18.40
N PHE A 64 9.24 13.57 17.51
CA PHE A 64 10.65 13.17 17.68
C PHE A 64 11.63 13.92 16.75
N GLY A 65 11.14 14.79 15.87
CA GLY A 65 11.99 15.55 14.95
C GLY A 65 12.63 14.71 13.84
N TRP A 66 12.18 13.48 13.62
CA TRP A 66 12.75 12.52 12.65
C TRP A 66 12.41 12.85 11.19
N ASN A 67 12.94 13.98 10.69
CA ASN A 67 12.69 14.48 9.33
C ASN A 67 13.11 13.51 8.21
N GLN A 68 14.00 12.57 8.49
CA GLN A 68 14.43 11.56 7.51
C GLN A 68 13.31 10.57 7.14
N LEU A 69 12.35 10.31 8.05
CA LEU A 69 11.25 9.36 7.80
C LEU A 69 10.31 9.82 6.68
N VAL A 70 10.18 11.13 6.46
CA VAL A 70 9.34 11.70 5.40
C VAL A 70 9.74 11.18 4.01
N LYS A 71 11.03 10.86 3.81
CA LYS A 71 11.54 10.31 2.56
C LYS A 71 10.97 8.93 2.23
N TYR A 72 10.56 8.16 3.25
CA TYR A 72 10.01 6.81 3.09
C TYR A 72 8.49 6.79 3.01
N ARG A 73 7.80 7.85 3.47
CA ARG A 73 6.33 7.93 3.48
C ARG A 73 5.69 7.57 2.14
N ARG A 74 6.27 8.08 1.05
CA ARG A 74 5.80 7.79 -0.31
C ARG A 74 5.94 6.30 -0.64
N THR A 75 7.09 5.71 -0.36
CA THR A 75 7.36 4.31 -0.70
C THR A 75 6.50 3.35 0.13
N VAL A 76 6.33 3.60 1.43
CA VAL A 76 5.42 2.82 2.30
C VAL A 76 3.98 2.92 1.80
N GLY A 77 3.52 4.10 1.38
CA GLY A 77 2.19 4.29 0.80
C GLY A 77 1.99 3.53 -0.52
N LEU A 78 3.02 3.45 -1.38
CA LEU A 78 2.96 2.60 -2.59
C LEU A 78 2.83 1.12 -2.25
N PHE A 79 3.50 0.64 -1.21
CA PHE A 79 3.38 -0.76 -0.77
C PHE A 79 1.99 -1.07 -0.20
N ALA A 80 1.42 -0.15 0.57
CA ALA A 80 0.03 -0.28 1.00
C ALA A 80 -0.92 -0.43 -0.20
N PHE A 81 -0.75 0.38 -1.25
CA PHE A 81 -1.55 0.26 -2.48
C PHE A 81 -1.31 -1.05 -3.23
N PHE A 82 -0.07 -1.51 -3.31
CA PHE A 82 0.29 -2.76 -3.98
C PHE A 82 -0.32 -3.98 -3.28
N TYR A 83 -0.17 -4.10 -1.95
CA TYR A 83 -0.80 -5.17 -1.17
C TYR A 83 -2.33 -5.06 -1.19
N GLY A 84 -2.87 -3.84 -1.17
CA GLY A 84 -4.31 -3.61 -1.31
C GLY A 84 -4.85 -4.06 -2.66
N SER A 85 -4.06 -3.90 -3.74
CA SER A 85 -4.42 -4.35 -5.08
C SER A 85 -4.45 -5.87 -5.16
N ILE A 86 -3.43 -6.54 -4.60
CA ILE A 86 -3.40 -8.01 -4.49
C ILE A 86 -4.59 -8.51 -3.67
N HIS A 87 -4.88 -7.87 -2.54
CA HIS A 87 -6.01 -8.23 -1.68
C HIS A 87 -7.35 -8.11 -2.42
N LEU A 88 -7.59 -6.98 -3.08
CA LEU A 88 -8.82 -6.74 -3.84
C LEU A 88 -8.95 -7.71 -5.03
N SER A 89 -7.87 -7.93 -5.79
CA SER A 89 -7.87 -8.90 -6.88
C SER A 89 -8.16 -10.31 -6.37
N THR A 90 -7.63 -10.68 -5.21
CA THR A 90 -7.89 -12.01 -4.63
C THR A 90 -9.35 -12.15 -4.21
N TYR A 91 -9.91 -11.11 -3.58
CA TYR A 91 -11.32 -11.07 -3.22
C TYR A 91 -12.24 -11.18 -4.46
N VAL A 92 -11.99 -10.36 -5.47
CA VAL A 92 -12.88 -10.29 -6.65
C VAL A 92 -12.75 -11.52 -7.54
N VAL A 93 -11.52 -12.01 -7.78
CA VAL A 93 -11.26 -13.10 -8.74
C VAL A 93 -11.37 -14.48 -8.09
N PHE A 94 -10.78 -14.68 -6.91
CA PHE A 94 -10.69 -16.02 -6.30
C PHE A 94 -11.80 -16.29 -5.29
N ASP A 95 -12.13 -15.32 -4.42
CA ASP A 95 -13.18 -15.51 -3.41
C ASP A 95 -14.59 -15.37 -4.00
N ARG A 96 -14.82 -14.34 -4.82
CA ARG A 96 -16.13 -14.05 -5.43
C ARG A 96 -16.29 -14.51 -6.87
N SER A 97 -15.24 -15.05 -7.50
CA SER A 97 -15.31 -15.56 -8.88
C SER A 97 -15.95 -14.58 -9.88
N LEU A 98 -15.71 -13.27 -9.71
CA LEU A 98 -16.30 -12.17 -10.49
C LEU A 98 -17.82 -11.98 -10.36
N ASP A 99 -18.47 -12.56 -9.35
CA ASP A 99 -19.88 -12.32 -9.06
C ASP A 99 -20.11 -10.91 -8.49
N VAL A 100 -20.46 -9.98 -9.38
CA VAL A 100 -20.75 -8.58 -9.04
C VAL A 100 -21.94 -8.47 -8.08
N GLY A 101 -22.95 -9.33 -8.21
CA GLY A 101 -24.12 -9.33 -7.32
C GLY A 101 -23.74 -9.69 -5.90
N GLY A 102 -22.94 -10.74 -5.73
CA GLY A 102 -22.37 -11.16 -4.46
C GLY A 102 -21.47 -10.08 -3.82
N ILE A 103 -20.65 -9.40 -4.62
CA ILE A 103 -19.80 -8.29 -4.14
C ILE A 103 -20.65 -7.13 -3.62
N VAL A 104 -21.69 -6.71 -4.34
CA VAL A 104 -22.57 -5.62 -3.90
C VAL A 104 -23.30 -6.00 -2.61
N ASN A 105 -23.81 -7.23 -2.53
CA ASN A 105 -24.48 -7.72 -1.34
C ASN A 105 -23.53 -7.75 -0.13
N ASP A 106 -22.28 -8.17 -0.34
CA ASP A 106 -21.24 -8.12 0.69
C ASP A 106 -20.96 -6.71 1.19
N VAL A 107 -20.85 -5.73 0.30
CA VAL A 107 -20.61 -4.33 0.68
C VAL A 107 -21.75 -3.79 1.54
N ILE A 108 -22.99 -4.18 1.24
CA ILE A 108 -24.18 -3.77 1.99
C ILE A 108 -24.25 -4.48 3.35
N GLN A 109 -23.99 -5.79 3.39
CA GLN A 109 -24.12 -6.59 4.61
C GLN A 109 -22.91 -6.47 5.55
N ARG A 110 -21.74 -6.12 5.03
CA ARG A 110 -20.48 -6.09 5.77
C ARG A 110 -19.82 -4.71 5.65
N PRO A 111 -20.12 -3.78 6.58
CA PRO A 111 -19.64 -2.40 6.48
C PRO A 111 -18.10 -2.28 6.47
N PHE A 112 -17.38 -3.24 7.06
CA PHE A 112 -15.91 -3.27 6.99
C PHE A 112 -15.37 -3.42 5.56
N ILE A 113 -16.09 -4.11 4.66
CA ILE A 113 -15.72 -4.25 3.24
C ILE A 113 -15.87 -2.90 2.54
N ALA A 114 -16.96 -2.17 2.84
CA ALA A 114 -17.20 -0.83 2.31
C ALA A 114 -16.09 0.16 2.69
N PHE A 115 -15.62 0.13 3.95
CA PHE A 115 -14.48 0.94 4.37
C PHE A 115 -13.19 0.57 3.63
N GLY A 116 -12.93 -0.73 3.44
CA GLY A 116 -11.77 -1.20 2.68
C GLY A 116 -11.79 -0.72 1.22
N MET A 117 -12.92 -0.86 0.54
CA MET A 117 -13.09 -0.39 -0.84
C MET A 117 -12.93 1.13 -0.95
N THR A 118 -13.53 1.88 -0.02
CA THR A 118 -13.42 3.35 0.01
C THR A 118 -11.98 3.79 0.23
N ALA A 119 -11.29 3.18 1.20
CA ALA A 119 -9.87 3.44 1.46
C ALA A 119 -9.02 3.14 0.22
N PHE A 120 -9.26 2.01 -0.44
CA PHE A 120 -8.55 1.65 -1.67
C PHE A 120 -8.81 2.66 -2.80
N MET A 121 -10.05 3.08 -3.01
CA MET A 121 -10.41 4.11 -3.99
C MET A 121 -9.69 5.45 -3.72
N LEU A 122 -9.58 5.86 -2.45
CA LEU A 122 -8.82 7.06 -2.06
C LEU A 122 -7.31 6.90 -2.28
N MET A 123 -6.79 5.68 -2.21
CA MET A 123 -5.37 5.41 -2.49
C MET A 123 -5.04 5.45 -3.98
N VAL A 124 -5.99 5.14 -4.89
CA VAL A 124 -5.78 5.20 -6.35
C VAL A 124 -5.20 6.54 -6.83
N PRO A 125 -5.81 7.71 -6.56
CA PRO A 125 -5.25 8.98 -7.01
C PRO A 125 -3.89 9.28 -6.36
N LEU A 126 -3.69 8.86 -5.11
CA LEU A 126 -2.40 8.97 -4.42
C LEU A 126 -1.31 8.13 -5.10
N ALA A 127 -1.63 6.91 -5.53
CA ALA A 127 -0.70 6.03 -6.23
C ALA A 127 -0.38 6.55 -7.64
N VAL A 128 -1.41 6.99 -8.39
CA VAL A 128 -1.26 7.55 -9.74
C VAL A 128 -0.40 8.82 -9.72
N THR A 129 -0.69 9.76 -8.81
CA THR A 129 0.10 10.99 -8.62
C THR A 129 1.53 10.73 -8.10
N SER A 130 1.74 9.60 -7.44
CA SER A 130 3.03 9.11 -6.99
C SER A 130 3.83 8.37 -8.09
N THR A 131 3.38 8.37 -9.34
CA THR A 131 4.19 7.86 -10.47
C THR A 131 5.13 8.97 -10.96
N ASN A 132 6.43 8.67 -11.12
CA ASN A 132 7.45 9.65 -11.57
C ASN A 132 7.08 10.35 -12.90
N SER A 133 6.24 9.74 -13.72
CA SER A 133 5.70 10.31 -14.95
C SER A 133 4.87 11.58 -14.71
N MET A 134 4.13 11.68 -13.60
CA MET A 134 3.30 12.86 -13.30
C MET A 134 4.11 14.03 -12.74
N ILE A 135 5.18 13.74 -11.98
CA ILE A 135 6.18 14.74 -11.54
C ILE A 135 6.98 15.28 -12.73
N LYS A 136 7.33 14.42 -13.70
CA LYS A 136 7.92 14.85 -14.99
C LYS A 136 6.94 15.69 -15.81
N ARG A 137 5.64 15.36 -15.79
CA ARG A 137 4.59 16.06 -16.56
C ARG A 137 4.17 17.41 -15.94
N LEU A 138 4.22 17.54 -14.61
CA LEU A 138 4.02 18.80 -13.88
C LEU A 138 5.21 19.76 -13.99
N GLY A 139 6.39 19.25 -14.34
CA GLY A 139 7.61 20.02 -14.51
C GLY A 139 8.19 20.48 -13.17
N GLY A 140 9.35 19.95 -12.79
CA GLY A 140 10.06 20.34 -11.56
C GLY A 140 10.28 21.86 -11.40
N LYS A 141 10.27 22.61 -12.52
CA LYS A 141 10.34 24.07 -12.54
C LYS A 141 9.14 24.77 -11.91
N ARG A 142 7.89 24.31 -12.12
CA ARG A 142 6.69 24.92 -11.50
C ARG A 142 6.57 24.58 -10.01
N TRP A 143 7.04 23.40 -9.63
CA TRP A 143 7.08 22.95 -8.24
C TRP A 143 8.11 23.73 -7.41
N GLN A 144 9.31 24.00 -7.95
CA GLN A 144 10.28 24.88 -7.30
C GLN A 144 9.83 26.35 -7.24
N LEU A 145 9.08 26.83 -8.25
CA LEU A 145 8.59 28.21 -8.26
C LEU A 145 7.55 28.48 -7.15
N LEU A 146 6.71 27.49 -6.82
CA LEU A 146 5.70 27.59 -5.77
C LEU A 146 6.28 27.48 -4.35
N HIS A 147 7.42 26.82 -4.18
CA HIS A 147 8.11 26.71 -2.87
C HIS A 147 9.17 27.79 -2.63
N ARG A 148 9.33 28.75 -3.55
CA ARG A 148 10.23 29.91 -3.39
C ARG A 148 9.56 31.12 -2.71
N ARG A 149 8.28 31.05 -2.33
CA ARG A 149 7.56 32.16 -1.64
C ARG A 149 7.13 31.84 -0.21
N SER A 150 7.66 30.79 0.39
CA SER A 150 7.44 30.48 1.82
C SER A 150 8.76 30.24 2.58
N THR A 151 9.81 30.92 2.15
CA THR A 151 11.02 31.24 2.94
C THR A 151 11.07 32.74 3.06
#